data_AF-A0A1D8PDS4-F1
#
_entry.id   AF-A0A1D8PDS4-F1
#
_cell.length_a   1.000
_cell.length_b   1.000
_cell.length_c   1.000
_cell.angle_alpha   90.00
_cell.angle_beta   90.00
_cell.angle_gamma   90.00
#
_symmetry.space_group_name_H-M   'P 1'
#
loop_
_entity.id
_entity.type
_entity.pdbx_description
1 polymer ?
#
loop_
_entity_poly.entity_id
_entity_poly.type
_entity_poly.pdbx_seq_one_letter_code
_entity_poly.pdbx_strand_id
1 'polypeptide(L)'
;MTILSTDVDLFSEAAKLPSEVITIIVDHLPKCILPELLHFPPIRREIASTILSDVYITENVQRHKGSDELLVGHSSCDCSHFKIKLIKLKQGITQWNIYPKTIHLERIEQFTNVSNNFPELLTEALSINGIFFGKEVLESNELTKFLENSNIKFDMIILNDFQDLVKIPPVATTISLFDTLLDNYNIPDVKKIDIEMKSRSMDSEFYDFPIDMDELQIKGEMLFQATLIPNLRKLCITAEY
;
A
#
# COMPACT_ATOMS: atom_id res chain seq x y z
N MET A 1 -3.68 8.47 21.41
CA MET A 1 -2.80 9.52 21.93
C MET A 1 -2.79 10.64 20.91
N THR A 2 -3.34 11.82 21.24
CA THR A 2 -3.43 12.95 20.30
C THR A 2 -2.19 13.81 20.49
N ILE A 3 -1.17 13.61 19.66
CA ILE A 3 0.04 14.47 19.67
C ILE A 3 -0.34 15.74 18.90
N LEU A 4 -0.62 16.83 19.62
CA LEU A 4 -0.94 18.15 19.06
C LEU A 4 0.34 18.91 18.64
N SER A 5 1.45 18.61 19.32
CA SER A 5 2.80 19.12 19.06
C SER A 5 3.79 18.07 19.53
N THR A 6 4.99 18.02 18.94
CA THR A 6 6.04 17.10 19.36
C THR A 6 6.41 17.34 20.84
N ASP A 7 6.02 16.43 21.73
CA ASP A 7 6.37 16.52 23.15
C ASP A 7 7.84 16.13 23.33
N VAL A 8 8.69 17.15 23.49
CA VAL A 8 10.14 16.98 23.61
C VAL A 8 10.51 16.10 24.80
N ASP A 9 9.80 16.22 25.92
CA ASP A 9 10.07 15.46 27.13
C ASP A 9 9.70 13.99 26.90
N LEU A 10 8.56 13.72 26.26
CA LEU A 10 8.16 12.36 25.88
C LEU A 10 9.22 11.66 25.02
N PHE A 11 9.72 12.32 23.97
CA PHE A 11 10.71 11.70 23.08
C PHE A 11 12.12 11.63 23.71
N SER A 12 12.42 12.50 24.66
CA SER A 12 13.65 12.43 25.45
C SER A 12 13.64 11.26 26.44
N GLU A 13 12.49 10.95 27.03
CA GLU A 13 12.31 9.73 27.84
C GLU A 13 12.27 8.47 26.97
N ALA A 14 11.59 8.51 25.81
CA ALA A 14 11.58 7.39 24.87
C ALA A 14 12.98 7.00 24.40
N ALA A 15 13.91 7.95 24.28
CA ALA A 15 15.29 7.71 23.92
C ALA A 15 16.08 6.83 24.92
N LYS A 16 15.57 6.66 26.15
CA LYS A 16 16.18 5.78 27.17
C LYS A 16 15.74 4.33 27.02
N LEU A 17 14.75 4.05 26.18
CA LEU A 17 14.22 2.71 25.95
C LEU A 17 15.13 1.94 24.98
N PRO A 18 15.09 0.59 25.01
CA PRO A 18 15.75 -0.23 24.00
C PRO A 18 15.25 0.11 22.59
N SER A 19 16.11 -0.03 21.58
CA SER A 19 15.79 0.30 20.19
C SER A 19 14.60 -0.48 19.64
N GLU A 20 14.39 -1.73 20.07
CA GLU A 20 13.22 -2.51 19.67
C GLU A 20 11.92 -1.87 20.19
N VAL A 21 11.94 -1.35 21.41
CA VAL A 21 10.79 -0.67 22.03
C VAL A 21 10.52 0.67 21.35
N ILE A 22 11.56 1.44 21.03
CA ILE A 22 11.42 2.70 20.27
C ILE A 22 10.76 2.41 18.92
N THR A 23 11.23 1.39 18.19
CA THR A 23 10.68 1.01 16.89
C THR A 23 9.19 0.69 16.99
N ILE A 24 8.78 -0.11 17.99
CA ILE A 24 7.37 -0.42 18.23
C ILE A 24 6.55 0.85 18.48
N ILE A 25 7.04 1.78 19.32
CA ILE A 25 6.33 3.04 19.58
C ILE A 25 6.17 3.84 18.29
N VAL A 26 7.25 4.00 17.53
CA VAL A 26 7.29 4.79 16.29
C VAL A 26 6.38 4.19 15.21
N ASP A 27 6.28 2.87 15.13
CA ASP A 27 5.42 2.19 14.16
C ASP A 27 3.93 2.53 14.36
N HIS A 28 3.51 2.76 15.60
CA HIS A 28 2.15 3.15 15.96
C HIS A 28 1.87 4.66 15.85
N LEU A 29 2.88 5.48 15.53
CA LEU A 29 2.67 6.92 15.33
C LEU A 29 2.10 7.21 13.94
N PRO A 30 1.26 8.26 13.81
CA PRO A 30 0.88 8.79 12.50
C PRO A 30 2.12 9.13 11.67
N LYS A 31 2.19 8.61 10.43
CA LYS A 31 3.40 8.73 9.60
C LYS A 31 3.76 10.18 9.23
N CYS A 32 2.85 11.15 9.41
CA CYS A 32 3.15 12.57 9.19
C CYS A 32 4.00 13.23 10.28
N ILE A 33 4.01 12.70 11.52
CA ILE A 33 4.80 13.27 12.63
C ILE A 33 6.27 12.88 12.49
N LEU A 34 6.56 11.74 11.86
CA LEU A 34 7.91 11.18 11.79
C LEU A 34 8.99 12.15 11.29
N PRO A 35 8.78 12.99 10.25
CA PRO A 35 9.78 13.98 9.84
C PRO A 35 10.17 14.98 10.93
N GLU A 36 9.22 15.38 11.80
CA GLU A 36 9.52 16.28 12.93
C GLU A 36 10.42 15.57 13.96
N LEU A 37 10.21 14.26 14.14
CA LEU A 37 11.01 13.44 15.05
C LEU A 37 12.46 13.26 14.58
N LEU A 38 12.77 13.50 13.30
CA LEU A 38 14.16 13.51 12.81
C LEU A 38 14.99 14.63 13.46
N HIS A 39 14.37 15.68 13.99
CA HIS A 39 15.10 16.74 14.68
C HIS A 39 15.67 16.28 16.02
N PHE A 40 15.17 15.20 16.62
CA PHE A 40 15.59 14.67 17.93
C PHE A 40 16.80 13.76 17.78
N PRO A 41 18.03 14.23 18.10
CA PRO A 41 19.24 13.44 17.85
C PRO A 41 19.23 12.03 18.47
N PRO A 42 18.72 11.80 19.70
CA PRO A 42 18.80 10.49 20.34
C PRO A 42 18.04 9.36 19.64
N ILE A 43 16.94 9.66 18.94
CA ILE A 43 16.10 8.66 18.26
C ILE A 43 16.12 8.82 16.73
N ARG A 44 16.92 9.76 16.23
CA ARG A 44 16.90 10.20 14.82
C ARG A 44 17.09 9.03 13.85
N ARG A 45 17.96 8.08 14.19
CA ARG A 45 18.30 6.96 13.32
C ARG A 45 17.14 5.97 13.22
N GLU A 46 16.48 5.69 14.35
CA GLU A 46 15.31 4.84 14.46
C GLU A 46 14.16 5.45 13.67
N ILE A 47 13.92 6.76 13.83
CA ILE A 47 12.93 7.49 13.05
C ILE A 47 13.23 7.42 11.55
N ALA A 48 14.48 7.66 11.13
CA ALA A 48 14.88 7.58 9.73
C ALA A 48 14.67 6.16 9.17
N SER A 49 14.99 5.13 9.96
CA SER A 49 14.76 3.73 9.61
C SER A 49 13.27 3.44 9.38
N THR A 50 12.40 3.86 10.29
CA THR A 50 10.94 3.65 10.15
C THR A 50 10.36 4.43 8.98
N ILE A 51 10.83 5.67 8.74
CA ILE A 51 10.41 6.47 7.59
C ILE A 51 10.77 5.78 6.28
N LEU A 52 12.00 5.27 6.18
CA LEU A 52 12.52 4.73 4.93
C LEU A 52 12.10 3.27 4.71
N SER A 53 11.72 2.52 5.73
CA SER A 53 11.41 1.09 5.59
C SER A 53 10.16 0.79 4.78
N ASP A 54 9.15 1.64 4.84
CA ASP A 54 7.87 1.49 4.13
C ASP A 54 7.49 2.85 3.53
N VAL A 55 7.65 2.96 2.22
CA VAL A 55 7.50 4.23 1.50
C VAL A 55 6.46 4.13 0.40
N TYR A 56 5.67 5.19 0.29
CA TYR A 56 4.70 5.39 -0.77
C TYR A 56 5.24 6.44 -1.74
N ILE A 57 5.69 6.01 -2.91
CA ILE A 57 6.33 6.88 -3.88
C ILE A 57 5.25 7.53 -4.74
N THR A 58 5.15 8.86 -4.62
CA THR A 58 4.17 9.67 -5.35
C THR A 58 4.71 11.08 -5.60
N GLU A 59 4.14 11.77 -6.59
CA GLU A 59 4.42 13.18 -6.82
C GLU A 59 3.60 14.10 -5.90
N ASN A 60 2.45 13.64 -5.43
CA ASN A 60 1.57 14.41 -4.54
C ASN A 60 1.88 14.11 -3.07
N VAL A 61 2.92 14.76 -2.55
CA VAL A 61 3.25 14.69 -1.12
C VAL A 61 2.49 15.78 -0.38
N GLN A 62 1.40 15.38 0.28
CA GLN A 62 0.72 16.22 1.27
C GLN A 62 1.09 15.74 2.67
N ARG A 63 1.51 16.68 3.51
CA ARG A 63 1.75 16.44 4.94
C ARG A 63 0.72 17.26 5.70
N HIS A 64 -0.21 16.59 6.35
CA HIS A 64 -1.16 17.26 7.24
C HIS A 64 -0.40 17.83 8.44
N LYS A 65 -0.61 19.11 8.72
CA LYS A 65 -0.37 19.64 10.06
C LYS A 65 -1.49 19.14 10.97
N GLY A 66 -1.17 18.87 12.23
CA GLY A 66 -2.22 18.55 13.21
C GLY A 66 -3.26 19.67 13.22
N SER A 67 -4.54 19.29 13.35
CA SER A 67 -5.59 20.28 13.58
C SER A 67 -5.36 20.95 14.93
N ASP A 68 -5.46 22.27 14.98
CA ASP A 68 -5.46 23.05 16.22
C ASP A 68 -6.74 22.79 17.05
N GLU A 69 -7.75 22.11 16.47
CA GLU A 69 -8.95 21.70 17.19
C GLU A 69 -8.61 20.66 18.28
N LEU A 70 -9.00 20.99 19.51
CA LEU A 70 -8.88 20.11 20.68
C LEU A 70 -9.40 18.71 20.36
N LEU A 71 -8.57 17.70 20.66
CA LEU A 71 -8.83 16.27 20.45
C LEU A 71 -8.86 15.78 18.99
N VAL A 72 -8.85 16.67 17.99
CA VAL A 72 -8.82 16.26 16.57
C VAL A 72 -7.41 15.87 16.16
N GLY A 73 -6.40 16.72 16.44
CA GLY A 73 -4.99 16.43 16.17
C GLY A 73 -4.77 15.88 14.74
N HIS A 74 -4.21 14.67 14.63
CA HIS A 74 -3.99 13.99 13.34
C HIS A 74 -5.08 12.98 12.95
N SER A 75 -6.23 12.95 13.63
CA SER A 75 -7.29 11.96 13.36
C SER A 75 -7.89 12.05 11.96
N SER A 76 -7.90 13.25 11.36
CA SER A 76 -8.33 13.47 9.97
C SER A 76 -7.23 13.22 8.92
N CYS A 77 -6.02 12.87 9.35
CA CYS A 77 -4.89 12.68 8.44
C CYS A 77 -4.96 11.31 7.75
N ASP A 78 -4.90 11.30 6.41
CA ASP A 78 -4.41 10.11 5.68
C ASP A 78 -2.90 9.96 5.92
N CYS A 79 -2.61 9.38 7.09
CA CYS A 79 -1.29 9.16 7.64
C CYS A 79 -0.92 7.67 7.62
N SER A 80 -1.65 6.87 6.84
CA SER A 80 -1.47 5.42 6.73
C SER A 80 -0.10 5.06 6.15
N HIS A 81 0.33 5.81 5.15
CA HIS A 81 1.61 5.60 4.46
C HIS A 81 2.51 6.82 4.48
N PHE A 82 3.83 6.61 4.45
CA PHE A 82 4.79 7.68 4.30
C PHE A 82 4.96 8.07 2.82
N LYS A 83 4.21 9.08 2.37
CA LYS A 83 4.27 9.61 1.00
C LYS A 83 5.56 10.38 0.73
N ILE A 84 6.36 9.97 -0.25
CA ILE A 84 7.67 10.58 -0.56
C ILE A 84 7.89 10.70 -2.07
N LYS A 85 8.53 11.79 -2.51
CA LYS A 85 9.01 11.93 -3.89
C LYS A 85 10.28 11.11 -4.09
N LEU A 86 10.46 10.51 -5.28
CA LEU A 86 11.64 9.71 -5.59
C LEU A 86 12.97 10.45 -5.32
N ILE A 87 13.07 11.72 -5.67
CA ILE A 87 14.28 12.53 -5.42
C ILE A 87 14.59 12.67 -3.92
N LYS A 88 13.56 12.78 -3.08
CA LYS A 88 13.72 12.87 -1.62
C LYS A 88 14.05 11.52 -1.01
N LEU A 89 13.50 10.44 -1.56
CA LEU A 89 13.86 9.08 -1.17
C LEU A 89 15.35 8.81 -1.43
N LYS A 90 15.86 9.15 -2.61
CA LYS A 90 17.29 9.05 -2.92
C LYS A 90 18.16 9.80 -1.91
N GLN A 91 17.79 11.06 -1.60
CA GLN A 91 18.49 11.85 -0.59
C GLN A 91 18.49 11.17 0.79
N GLY A 92 17.34 10.61 1.19
CA GLY A 92 17.21 9.87 2.44
C GLY A 92 18.09 8.62 2.46
N ILE A 93 18.07 7.81 1.40
CA ILE A 93 18.92 6.61 1.27
C ILE A 93 20.40 6.98 1.32
N THR A 94 20.84 8.00 0.58
CA THR A 94 22.24 8.45 0.62
C THR A 94 22.65 8.95 2.00
N GLN A 95 21.76 9.66 2.70
CA GLN A 95 22.05 10.21 4.03
C GLN A 95 22.11 9.13 5.12
N TRP A 96 21.23 8.14 5.07
CA TRP A 96 21.05 7.16 6.15
C TRP A 96 21.60 5.78 5.83
N ASN A 97 21.90 5.49 4.57
CA ASN A 97 22.26 4.18 4.05
C ASN A 97 21.23 3.10 4.42
N ILE A 98 19.94 3.41 4.24
CA ILE A 98 18.80 2.53 4.52
C ILE A 98 17.94 2.46 3.27
N TYR A 99 17.86 1.29 2.65
CA TYR A 99 16.92 1.02 1.57
C TYR A 99 15.54 0.65 2.12
N PRO A 100 14.45 1.02 1.42
CA PRO A 100 13.13 0.56 1.78
C PRO A 100 13.00 -0.95 1.72
N LYS A 101 12.31 -1.52 2.71
CA LYS A 101 11.88 -2.92 2.68
C LYS A 101 10.65 -3.05 1.79
N THR A 102 9.71 -2.13 1.95
CA THR A 102 8.47 -2.09 1.18
C THR A 102 8.37 -0.79 0.40
N ILE A 103 8.04 -0.89 -0.88
CA ILE A 103 7.72 0.25 -1.72
C ILE A 103 6.30 0.12 -2.26
N HIS A 104 5.54 1.20 -2.19
CA HIS A 104 4.24 1.34 -2.83
C HIS A 104 4.36 2.34 -3.97
N LEU A 105 4.00 1.92 -5.18
CA LEU A 105 4.07 2.72 -6.40
C LEU A 105 2.65 3.05 -6.85
N GLU A 106 2.32 4.34 -6.77
CA GLU A 106 1.04 4.87 -7.24
C GLU A 106 1.11 5.15 -8.73
N ARG A 107 0.32 4.47 -9.56
CA ARG A 107 0.25 4.61 -11.03
C ARG A 107 1.51 4.14 -11.79
N ILE A 108 1.36 4.04 -13.11
CA ILE A 108 2.40 3.59 -14.04
C ILE A 108 3.55 4.59 -14.13
N GLU A 109 3.27 5.89 -14.00
CA GLU A 109 4.26 6.95 -14.14
C GLU A 109 5.32 6.88 -13.03
N GLN A 110 4.91 6.57 -11.80
CA GLN A 110 5.82 6.40 -10.66
C GLN A 110 6.72 5.20 -10.87
N PHE A 111 6.16 4.09 -11.36
CA PHE A 111 6.95 2.91 -11.72
C PHE A 111 7.97 3.26 -12.81
N THR A 112 7.52 3.87 -13.91
CA THR A 112 8.37 4.29 -15.04
C THR A 112 9.48 5.23 -14.58
N ASN A 113 9.16 6.18 -13.71
CA ASN A 113 10.11 7.11 -13.13
C ASN A 113 11.18 6.38 -12.29
N VAL A 114 10.78 5.40 -11.47
CA VAL A 114 11.71 4.58 -10.70
C VAL A 114 12.57 3.71 -11.63
N SER A 115 11.98 3.00 -12.59
CA SER A 115 12.74 2.16 -13.54
C SER A 115 13.78 2.98 -14.32
N ASN A 116 13.44 4.19 -14.75
CA ASN A 116 14.33 5.03 -15.54
C ASN A 116 15.41 5.73 -14.71
N ASN A 117 15.07 6.19 -13.51
CA ASN A 117 15.95 7.06 -12.74
C ASN A 117 16.59 6.36 -11.55
N PHE A 118 16.03 5.26 -11.06
CA PHE A 118 16.50 4.56 -9.87
C PHE A 118 16.15 3.05 -9.86
N PRO A 119 16.56 2.30 -10.91
CA PRO A 119 16.15 0.90 -11.07
C PRO A 119 16.60 -0.01 -9.92
N GLU A 120 17.74 0.29 -9.28
CA GLU A 120 18.23 -0.47 -8.12
C GLU A 120 17.22 -0.53 -6.96
N LEU A 121 16.34 0.46 -6.85
CA LEU A 121 15.28 0.45 -5.84
C LEU A 121 14.30 -0.73 -6.03
N LEU A 122 14.05 -1.13 -7.29
CA LEU A 122 13.17 -2.26 -7.60
C LEU A 122 13.85 -3.62 -7.34
N THR A 123 15.18 -3.65 -7.25
CA THR A 123 15.92 -4.89 -6.97
C THR A 123 16.27 -5.05 -5.49
N GLU A 124 16.41 -3.93 -4.76
CA GLU A 124 16.76 -3.92 -3.33
C GLU A 124 15.53 -4.01 -2.41
N ALA A 125 14.35 -3.62 -2.89
CA ALA A 125 13.11 -3.74 -2.11
C ALA A 125 12.76 -5.21 -1.86
N LEU A 126 12.39 -5.53 -0.62
CA LEU A 126 11.91 -6.87 -0.25
C LEU A 126 10.45 -7.07 -0.66
N SER A 127 9.69 -5.98 -0.79
CA SER A 127 8.30 -6.02 -1.22
C SER A 127 7.94 -4.82 -2.09
N ILE A 128 7.21 -5.10 -3.18
CA ILE A 128 6.78 -4.11 -4.18
C ILE A 128 5.28 -4.21 -4.38
N ASN A 129 4.60 -3.10 -4.10
CA ASN A 129 3.15 -2.99 -4.21
C ASN A 129 2.77 -1.98 -5.30
N GLY A 130 1.90 -2.38 -6.22
CA GLY A 130 1.39 -1.52 -7.29
C GLY A 130 -0.04 -1.07 -7.01
N ILE A 131 -0.32 0.23 -7.17
CA ILE A 131 -1.65 0.80 -6.95
C ILE A 131 -2.06 1.54 -8.21
N PHE A 132 -3.13 1.07 -8.85
CA PHE A 132 -3.57 1.56 -10.15
C PHE A 132 -5.03 2.01 -10.11
N PHE A 133 -5.34 3.08 -10.85
CA PHE A 133 -6.65 3.72 -10.89
C PHE A 133 -7.14 3.75 -12.32
N GLY A 134 -8.34 3.23 -12.58
CA GLY A 134 -8.92 3.20 -13.93
C GLY A 134 -9.59 4.50 -14.33
N LYS A 135 -10.44 5.06 -13.47
CA LYS A 135 -11.32 6.23 -13.73
C LYS A 135 -10.67 7.37 -14.53
N GLU A 136 -10.90 7.37 -15.85
CA GLU A 136 -10.37 8.35 -16.81
C GLU A 136 -8.83 8.53 -16.80
N VAL A 137 -8.12 7.64 -16.10
CA VAL A 137 -6.67 7.72 -15.89
C VAL A 137 -5.96 6.65 -16.70
N LEU A 138 -6.46 5.41 -16.68
CA LEU A 138 -5.75 4.26 -17.23
C LEU A 138 -6.74 3.25 -17.79
N GLU A 139 -6.60 2.93 -19.08
CA GLU A 139 -7.37 1.86 -19.70
C GLU A 139 -6.90 0.48 -19.18
N SER A 140 -7.83 -0.47 -19.05
CA SER A 140 -7.51 -1.82 -18.56
C SER A 140 -6.46 -2.52 -19.43
N ASN A 141 -6.55 -2.36 -20.75
CA ASN A 141 -5.59 -2.91 -21.71
C ASN A 141 -4.19 -2.30 -21.59
N GLU A 142 -4.09 -1.03 -21.23
CA GLU A 142 -2.81 -0.37 -21.00
C GLU A 142 -2.15 -0.91 -19.73
N LEU A 143 -2.94 -1.07 -18.64
CA LEU A 143 -2.47 -1.73 -17.43
C LEU A 143 -1.97 -3.15 -17.70
N THR A 144 -2.75 -3.98 -18.41
CA THR A 144 -2.36 -5.35 -18.73
C THR A 144 -1.02 -5.41 -19.46
N LYS A 145 -0.85 -4.59 -20.51
CA LYS A 145 0.42 -4.49 -21.26
C LYS A 145 1.56 -4.05 -20.36
N PHE A 146 1.32 -3.08 -19.47
CA PHE A 146 2.33 -2.63 -18.54
C PHE A 146 2.77 -3.77 -17.61
N LEU A 147 1.84 -4.48 -16.98
CA LEU A 147 2.14 -5.57 -16.06
C LEU A 147 2.91 -6.71 -16.76
N GLU A 148 2.49 -7.09 -17.97
CA GLU A 148 3.16 -8.11 -18.79
C GLU A 148 4.62 -7.74 -19.13
N ASN A 149 4.90 -6.45 -19.33
CA ASN A 149 6.23 -5.97 -19.72
C ASN A 149 7.10 -5.52 -18.54
N SER A 150 6.53 -5.38 -17.34
CA SER A 150 7.22 -4.82 -16.17
C SER A 150 8.37 -5.70 -15.66
N ASN A 151 8.31 -7.02 -15.89
CA ASN A 151 9.22 -8.03 -15.31
C ASN A 151 9.34 -7.95 -13.78
N ILE A 152 8.34 -7.41 -13.09
CA ILE A 152 8.30 -7.33 -11.62
C ILE A 152 7.31 -8.35 -11.08
N LYS A 153 7.73 -9.09 -10.04
CA LYS A 153 6.81 -9.84 -9.18
C LYS A 153 6.37 -8.91 -8.05
N PHE A 154 5.12 -8.47 -8.12
CA PHE A 154 4.48 -7.69 -7.07
C PHE A 154 4.07 -8.61 -5.92
N ASP A 155 4.12 -8.10 -4.70
CA ASP A 155 3.48 -8.75 -3.56
C ASP A 155 1.98 -8.43 -3.57
N MET A 156 1.64 -7.17 -3.86
CA MET A 156 0.25 -6.72 -3.90
C MET A 156 0.00 -5.82 -5.11
N ILE A 157 -1.11 -6.07 -5.80
CA ILE A 157 -1.70 -5.16 -6.76
C ILE A 157 -3.04 -4.68 -6.22
N ILE A 158 -3.23 -3.37 -6.17
CA ILE A 158 -4.51 -2.74 -5.86
C ILE A 158 -5.04 -2.08 -7.12
N LEU A 159 -6.27 -2.43 -7.51
CA LEU A 159 -6.98 -1.84 -8.63
C LEU A 159 -8.20 -1.06 -8.13
N ASN A 160 -8.35 0.17 -8.60
CA ASN A 160 -9.45 1.05 -8.20
C ASN A 160 -10.22 1.55 -9.42
N ASP A 161 -11.54 1.41 -9.41
CA ASP A 161 -12.48 2.06 -10.33
C ASP A 161 -12.14 1.85 -11.83
N PHE A 162 -11.82 0.61 -12.22
CA PHE A 162 -11.69 0.25 -13.64
C PHE A 162 -13.05 -0.04 -14.25
N GLN A 163 -13.33 0.63 -15.37
CA GLN A 163 -14.65 0.54 -15.99
C GLN A 163 -14.88 -0.76 -16.75
N ASP A 164 -13.83 -1.26 -17.39
CA ASP A 164 -13.82 -2.51 -18.15
C ASP A 164 -13.24 -3.64 -17.32
N LEU A 165 -13.47 -4.88 -17.77
CA LEU A 165 -12.79 -6.04 -17.21
C LEU A 165 -11.28 -5.89 -17.35
N VAL A 166 -10.55 -6.19 -16.26
CA VAL A 166 -9.09 -6.10 -16.23
C VAL A 166 -8.50 -7.50 -16.32
N LYS A 167 -7.54 -7.66 -17.25
CA LYS A 167 -6.73 -8.86 -17.35
C LYS A 167 -5.43 -8.70 -16.56
N ILE A 168 -5.21 -9.59 -15.59
CA ILE A 168 -4.02 -9.57 -14.75
C ILE A 168 -3.14 -10.80 -15.05
N PRO A 169 -1.89 -10.61 -15.51
CA PRO A 169 -0.93 -11.71 -15.65
C PRO A 169 -0.52 -12.23 -14.25
N PRO A 170 0.14 -13.41 -14.14
CA PRO A 170 0.54 -14.01 -12.86
C PRO A 170 1.74 -13.31 -12.19
N VAL A 171 1.63 -12.00 -11.99
CA VAL A 171 2.69 -11.11 -11.49
C VAL A 171 2.50 -10.73 -10.02
N ALA A 172 1.41 -11.13 -9.37
CA ALA A 172 1.12 -10.76 -7.97
C ALA A 172 0.77 -11.97 -7.11
N THR A 173 1.00 -11.88 -5.80
CA THR A 173 0.51 -12.87 -4.82
C THR A 173 -0.76 -12.41 -4.11
N THR A 174 -0.98 -11.10 -4.00
CA THR A 174 -2.20 -10.48 -3.47
C THR A 174 -2.82 -9.54 -4.48
N ILE A 175 -4.14 -9.63 -4.67
CA ILE A 175 -4.90 -8.72 -5.51
C ILE A 175 -6.05 -8.13 -4.71
N SER A 176 -6.13 -6.80 -4.64
CA SER A 176 -7.24 -6.08 -4.03
C SER A 176 -7.97 -5.26 -5.09
N LEU A 177 -9.29 -5.42 -5.16
CA LEU A 177 -10.16 -4.84 -6.17
C LEU A 177 -11.18 -3.92 -5.51
N PHE A 178 -11.16 -2.64 -5.89
CA PHE A 178 -12.15 -1.64 -5.47
C PHE A 178 -12.92 -1.17 -6.70
N ASP A 179 -14.24 -1.40 -6.72
CA ASP A 179 -15.12 -1.08 -7.86
C ASP A 179 -14.51 -1.51 -9.23
N THR A 180 -13.86 -2.67 -9.27
CA THR A 180 -13.10 -3.22 -10.41
C THR A 180 -13.39 -4.71 -10.56
N LEU A 181 -13.63 -5.15 -11.79
CA LEU A 181 -13.86 -6.56 -12.13
C LEU A 181 -12.70 -7.11 -12.96
N LEU A 182 -12.34 -8.37 -12.70
CA LEU A 182 -11.35 -9.08 -13.51
C LEU A 182 -12.04 -9.88 -14.61
N ASP A 183 -11.34 -10.08 -15.73
CA ASP A 183 -11.79 -10.99 -16.79
C ASP A 183 -11.72 -12.46 -16.35
N ASN A 184 -10.78 -12.77 -15.47
CA ASN A 184 -10.57 -14.08 -14.87
C ASN A 184 -9.94 -13.92 -13.47
N TYR A 185 -10.53 -14.59 -12.47
CA TYR A 185 -10.04 -14.60 -11.10
C TYR A 185 -9.07 -15.76 -10.83
N ASN A 186 -9.04 -16.79 -11.68
CA ASN A 186 -8.13 -17.93 -11.57
C ASN A 186 -6.75 -17.57 -12.14
N ILE A 187 -5.99 -16.80 -11.36
CA ILE A 187 -4.64 -16.34 -11.69
C ILE A 187 -3.61 -17.18 -10.91
N PRO A 188 -2.62 -17.80 -11.60
CA PRO A 188 -1.57 -18.57 -10.92
C PRO A 188 -0.83 -17.79 -9.84
N ASP A 189 -0.41 -18.51 -8.79
CA ASP A 189 0.35 -18.02 -7.63
C ASP A 189 -0.34 -16.99 -6.73
N VAL A 190 -1.55 -16.55 -7.07
CA VAL A 190 -2.34 -15.66 -6.21
C VAL A 190 -2.79 -16.42 -4.96
N LYS A 191 -2.44 -15.86 -3.80
CA LYS A 191 -2.76 -16.40 -2.47
C LYS A 191 -3.87 -15.66 -1.76
N LYS A 192 -4.10 -14.39 -2.13
CA LYS A 192 -5.14 -13.56 -1.51
C LYS A 192 -5.85 -12.71 -2.53
N ILE A 193 -7.18 -12.73 -2.47
CA ILE A 193 -8.03 -11.81 -3.24
C ILE A 193 -8.97 -11.07 -2.28
N ASP A 194 -8.94 -9.73 -2.33
CA ASP A 194 -9.89 -8.86 -1.65
C ASP A 194 -10.76 -8.14 -2.70
N ILE A 195 -12.08 -8.18 -2.53
CA ILE A 195 -13.03 -7.55 -3.45
C ILE A 195 -13.94 -6.62 -2.64
N GLU A 196 -13.97 -5.34 -2.98
CA GLU A 196 -14.89 -4.33 -2.44
C GLU A 196 -15.66 -3.66 -3.59
N MET A 197 -16.95 -3.95 -3.71
CA MET A 197 -17.84 -3.35 -4.71
C MET A 197 -18.91 -2.51 -4.04
N LYS A 198 -18.99 -1.22 -4.39
CA LYS A 198 -20.02 -0.29 -3.87
C LYS A 198 -21.03 0.11 -4.93
N SER A 199 -20.62 0.12 -6.20
CA SER A 199 -21.39 0.76 -7.28
C SER A 199 -21.77 -0.17 -8.44
N ARG A 200 -21.23 -1.40 -8.47
CA ARG A 200 -21.43 -2.35 -9.57
C ARG A 200 -22.08 -3.64 -9.08
N SER A 201 -23.12 -4.08 -9.78
CA SER A 201 -23.59 -5.45 -9.69
C SER A 201 -22.65 -6.34 -10.50
N MET A 202 -22.08 -7.36 -9.86
CA MET A 202 -21.58 -8.52 -10.58
C MET A 202 -22.77 -9.24 -11.21
N ASP A 203 -22.72 -9.51 -12.52
CA ASP A 203 -23.66 -10.45 -13.13
C ASP A 203 -23.39 -11.85 -12.54
N SER A 204 -24.46 -12.56 -12.18
CA SER A 204 -24.33 -13.89 -11.58
C SER A 204 -23.97 -14.94 -12.64
N GLU A 205 -22.68 -15.06 -13.01
CA GLU A 205 -22.24 -16.08 -13.98
C GLU A 205 -21.44 -17.25 -13.39
N PHE A 206 -20.91 -17.14 -12.17
CA PHE A 206 -19.90 -17.99 -11.52
C PHE A 206 -18.46 -17.46 -11.65
N TYR A 207 -17.76 -17.43 -10.51
CA TYR A 207 -16.36 -17.01 -10.41
C TYR A 207 -15.46 -18.16 -9.98
N ASP A 208 -14.43 -18.41 -10.80
CA ASP A 208 -13.39 -19.41 -10.52
C ASP A 208 -12.15 -18.75 -9.90
N PHE A 209 -11.68 -19.35 -8.81
CA PHE A 209 -10.52 -18.87 -8.06
C PHE A 209 -9.38 -19.90 -8.09
N PRO A 210 -8.14 -19.48 -7.80
CA PRO A 210 -7.00 -20.40 -7.73
C PRO A 210 -7.23 -21.47 -6.65
N ILE A 211 -6.98 -22.73 -6.98
CA ILE A 211 -7.21 -23.86 -6.06
C ILE A 211 -6.32 -23.82 -4.80
N ASP A 212 -5.18 -23.14 -4.89
CA ASP A 212 -4.19 -22.99 -3.82
C ASP A 212 -4.25 -21.61 -3.15
N MET A 213 -5.36 -20.88 -3.30
CA MET A 213 -5.57 -19.59 -2.66
C MET A 213 -5.85 -19.77 -1.16
N ASP A 214 -5.23 -18.94 -0.32
CA ASP A 214 -5.31 -19.03 1.14
C ASP A 214 -6.42 -18.13 1.72
N GLU A 215 -6.64 -16.94 1.14
CA GLU A 215 -7.58 -15.95 1.66
C GLU A 215 -8.48 -15.35 0.58
N LEU A 216 -9.79 -15.30 0.85
CA LEU A 216 -10.80 -14.61 0.04
C LEU A 216 -11.60 -13.66 0.94
N GLN A 217 -11.62 -12.38 0.57
CA GLN A 217 -12.49 -11.39 1.19
C GLN A 217 -13.38 -10.74 0.14
N ILE A 218 -14.68 -10.70 0.41
CA ILE A 218 -15.68 -10.07 -0.46
C ILE A 218 -16.54 -9.14 0.39
N LYS A 219 -16.68 -7.91 -0.08
CA LYS A 219 -17.42 -6.85 0.58
C LYS A 219 -18.28 -6.10 -0.44
N GLY A 220 -19.58 -6.02 -0.20
CA GLY A 220 -20.49 -5.27 -1.06
C GLY A 220 -21.92 -5.81 -1.10
N GLU A 221 -22.79 -5.06 -1.79
CA GLU A 221 -24.22 -5.36 -2.01
C GLU A 221 -24.40 -6.25 -3.26
N MET A 222 -23.99 -7.52 -3.23
CA MET A 222 -24.08 -8.36 -4.43
C MET A 222 -24.32 -9.85 -4.17
N LEU A 223 -24.93 -10.49 -5.17
CA LEU A 223 -25.02 -11.94 -5.28
C LEU A 223 -23.75 -12.45 -5.95
N PHE A 224 -23.05 -13.34 -5.26
CA PHE A 224 -21.80 -13.94 -5.73
C PHE A 224 -21.93 -15.46 -5.72
N GLN A 225 -21.56 -16.10 -6.82
CA GLN A 225 -21.54 -17.55 -6.97
C GLN A 225 -20.11 -18.00 -7.27
N ALA A 226 -19.57 -18.90 -6.45
CA ALA A 226 -18.25 -19.49 -6.66
C ALA A 226 -18.19 -20.90 -6.07
N THR A 227 -17.28 -21.70 -6.59
CA THR A 227 -16.95 -23.00 -5.98
C THR A 227 -16.11 -22.76 -4.73
N LEU A 228 -16.47 -23.42 -3.63
CA LEU A 228 -15.66 -23.38 -2.41
C LEU A 228 -14.29 -24.03 -2.67
N ILE A 229 -13.22 -23.26 -2.45
CA ILE A 229 -11.85 -23.70 -2.66
C ILE A 229 -11.44 -24.61 -1.49
N PRO A 230 -10.97 -25.84 -1.73
CA PRO A 230 -10.70 -26.81 -0.65
C PRO A 230 -9.66 -26.37 0.38
N ASN A 231 -8.67 -25.57 -0.04
CA ASN A 231 -7.54 -25.16 0.81
C ASN A 231 -7.69 -23.76 1.41
N LEU A 232 -8.86 -23.13 1.25
CA LEU A 232 -9.11 -21.77 1.71
C LEU A 232 -9.05 -21.71 3.25
N ARG A 233 -8.09 -20.96 3.78
CA ARG A 233 -7.89 -20.80 5.23
C ARG A 233 -8.80 -19.75 5.82
N LYS A 234 -9.13 -18.72 5.03
CA LYS A 234 -9.95 -17.60 5.47
C LYS A 234 -10.92 -17.19 4.36
N LEU A 235 -12.20 -17.24 4.67
CA LEU A 235 -13.28 -16.69 3.86
C LEU A 235 -13.99 -15.63 4.67
N CYS A 236 -14.06 -14.40 4.15
CA CYS A 236 -14.82 -13.32 4.75
C CYS A 236 -15.79 -12.75 3.70
N ILE A 237 -17.08 -12.76 4.01
CA ILE A 237 -18.12 -12.19 3.16
C ILE A 237 -18.88 -11.18 4.01
N THR A 238 -18.88 -9.92 3.60
CA THR A 238 -19.60 -8.83 4.26
C THR A 238 -20.57 -8.21 3.28
N ALA A 239 -21.86 -8.38 3.52
CA ALA A 239 -22.88 -7.59 2.85
C ALA A 239 -22.95 -6.22 3.55
N GLU A 240 -22.67 -5.15 2.81
CA GLU A 240 -23.11 -3.80 3.22
C GLU A 240 -24.55 -3.62 2.73
N TYR A 241 -25.33 -2.76 3.38
CA TYR A 241 -26.71 -2.40 3.03
C TYR A 241 -26.90 -0.91 3.32
#